data_AF-X0ZAW3-F1
#
_entry.id   AF-X0ZAW3-F1
#
_cell.length_a   1.000
_cell.length_b   1.000
_cell.length_c   1.000
_cell.angle_alpha   90.00
_cell.angle_beta   90.00
_cell.angle_gamma   90.00
#
_symmetry.space_group_name_H-M   'P 1'
#
loop_
_entity.id
_entity.type
_entity.pdbx_description
1 polymer ?
#
loop_
_entity_poly.entity_id
_entity_poly.type
_entity_poly.pdbx_seq_one_letter_code
_entity_poly.pdbx_strand_id
1 'polypeptide(L)' 'RILGEAYMALGLLHEKKEENDLAIKNFNKAVETFKDLDQTVYINSAYGEIIRFYMERSSINKDLENVIDNLINKTKRIIF' A
#
# COMPACT_ATOMS: atom_id res chain seq x y z
N ARG A 1 -1.18 -11.06 -11.48
CA ARG A 1 -2.23 -10.02 -11.43
C ARG A 1 -3.33 -10.38 -10.43
N ILE A 2 -4.12 -11.43 -10.67
CA ILE A 2 -5.24 -11.85 -9.78
C ILE A 2 -4.80 -11.99 -8.31
N LEU A 3 -3.65 -12.62 -8.06
CA LEU A 3 -3.12 -12.76 -6.71
C LEU A 3 -2.86 -11.40 -6.01
N GLY A 4 -2.31 -10.42 -6.74
CA GLY A 4 -2.08 -9.08 -6.20
C GLY A 4 -3.39 -8.34 -5.94
N GLU A 5 -4.38 -8.47 -6.83
CA GLU A 5 -5.73 -7.92 -6.62
C GLU A 5 -6.42 -8.58 -5.41
N ALA A 6 -6.24 -9.88 -5.20
CA ALA A 6 -6.76 -10.57 -4.02
C ALA A 6 -6.09 -10.07 -2.73
N TYR A 7 -4.77 -9.83 -2.74
CA TYR A 7 -4.09 -9.21 -1.62
C TYR A 7 -4.57 -7.78 -1.34
N MET A 8 -4.86 -6.98 -2.37
CA MET A 8 -5.50 -5.67 -2.20
C MET A 8 -6.86 -5.77 -1.50
N ALA A 9 -7.71 -6.68 -1.97
CA ALA A 9 -9.03 -6.90 -1.37
C ALA A 9 -8.93 -7.37 0.10
N LEU A 10 -7.98 -8.26 0.42
CA LEU A 10 -7.71 -8.68 1.79
C LEU A 10 -7.21 -7.52 2.66
N GLY A 11 -6.33 -6.67 2.13
CA GLY A 11 -5.86 -5.47 2.83
C GLY A 11 -7.01 -4.57 3.26
N LEU A 12 -7.91 -4.26 2.33
CA LEU A 12 -9.12 -3.48 2.59
C LEU A 12 -10.07 -4.16 3.58
N LEU A 13 -10.24 -5.49 3.48
CA LEU A 13 -11.08 -6.25 4.40
C LEU A 13 -10.55 -6.19 5.84
N HIS A 14 -9.25 -6.39 6.02
CA HIS A 14 -8.60 -6.31 7.32
C HIS A 14 -8.62 -4.89 7.88
N GLU A 15 -8.45 -3.87 7.04
CA GLU A 15 -8.60 -2.47 7.45
C GLU A 15 -10.00 -2.19 7.99
N LYS A 16 -11.06 -2.69 7.33
CA LYS A 16 -12.45 -2.56 7.81
C LYS A 16 -12.72 -3.27 9.13
N LYS A 17 -11.92 -4.28 9.46
CA LYS A 17 -11.96 -4.98 10.75
C LYS A 17 -11.06 -4.33 11.81
N GLU A 18 -10.42 -3.20 11.50
CA GLU A 18 -9.42 -2.53 12.34
C GLU A 18 -8.17 -3.39 12.60
N GLU A 19 -7.96 -4.44 11.82
CA GLU A 19 -6.81 -5.35 11.87
C GLU A 19 -5.63 -4.74 11.09
N ASN A 20 -5.15 -3.60 11.58
CA ASN A 20 -4.21 -2.70 10.89
C ASN A 20 -2.93 -3.38 10.38
N ASP A 21 -2.32 -4.24 11.20
CA ASP A 21 -1.09 -4.95 10.82
C ASP A 21 -1.33 -5.93 9.67
N LEU A 22 -2.49 -6.60 9.67
CA LEU A 22 -2.88 -7.51 8.59
C LEU A 22 -3.22 -6.72 7.32
N ALA A 23 -3.84 -5.55 7.44
CA ALA A 23 -4.12 -4.69 6.30
C ALA A 23 -2.83 -4.30 5.56
N ILE A 24 -1.86 -3.73 6.28
CA ILE A 24 -0.56 -3.32 5.73
C ILE A 24 0.22 -4.51 5.19
N LYS A 25 0.22 -5.66 5.89
CA LYS A 25 0.87 -6.88 5.39
C LYS A 25 0.33 -7.31 4.04
N ASN A 26 -0.99 -7.27 3.85
CA ASN A 26 -1.61 -7.67 2.59
C ASN A 26 -1.34 -6.65 1.47
N PHE A 27 -1.40 -5.34 1.76
CA PHE A 27 -1.03 -4.34 0.75
C PHE A 27 0.43 -4.47 0.29
N ASN A 28 1.36 -4.78 1.20
CA ASN A 28 2.75 -5.03 0.83
C ASN A 28 2.90 -6.27 -0.06
N LYS A 29 2.18 -7.37 0.24
CA LYS A 29 2.16 -8.55 -0.63
C LYS A 29 1.61 -8.24 -2.03
N ALA A 30 0.63 -7.34 -2.13
CA ALA A 30 0.15 -6.88 -3.42
C ALA A 30 1.25 -6.14 -4.20
N VAL A 31 1.98 -5.22 -3.55
CA VAL A 31 3.13 -4.52 -4.14
C VAL A 31 4.18 -5.51 -4.66
N GLU A 32 4.57 -6.50 -3.84
CA GLU A 32 5.54 -7.54 -4.23
C GLU A 32 5.04 -8.32 -5.45
N THR A 33 3.79 -8.80 -5.40
CA THR A 33 3.19 -9.57 -6.50
C THR A 33 3.12 -8.76 -7.81
N PHE A 34 2.85 -7.46 -7.74
CA PHE A 34 2.79 -6.61 -8.93
C PHE A 34 4.19 -6.24 -9.45
N LYS A 35 5.20 -6.13 -8.57
CA LYS A 35 6.60 -5.96 -8.96
C LYS A 35 7.14 -7.16 -9.69
N ASP A 36 6.89 -8.37 -9.18
CA ASP A 36 7.33 -9.62 -9.81
C ASP A 36 6.74 -9.84 -11.22
N LEU A 37 5.69 -9.08 -11.56
CA LEU A 37 5.00 -9.14 -12.84
C LEU A 37 5.17 -7.87 -13.69
N ASP A 38 6.04 -6.95 -13.28
CA ASP A 38 6.29 -5.67 -13.95
C ASP A 38 5.00 -4.85 -14.23
N GLN A 39 4.04 -4.93 -13.32
CA GLN A 39 2.73 -4.29 -13.46
C GLN A 39 2.69 -2.90 -12.82
N THR A 40 3.47 -1.96 -13.37
CA THR A 40 3.68 -0.58 -12.88
C THR A 40 2.40 0.12 -12.40
N VAL A 41 1.31 0.04 -13.17
CA VAL A 41 0.02 0.65 -12.82
C VAL A 41 -0.52 0.09 -11.51
N TYR A 42 -0.46 -1.23 -11.33
CA TYR A 42 -0.97 -1.91 -10.14
C TYR A 42 -0.04 -1.75 -8.94
N ILE A 43 1.28 -1.67 -9.17
CA ILE A 43 2.25 -1.30 -8.13
C ILE A 43 1.88 0.06 -7.55
N ASN A 44 1.60 1.05 -8.41
CA ASN A 44 1.20 2.39 -7.98
C ASN A 44 -0.14 2.39 -7.24
N SER A 45 -1.13 1.62 -7.69
CA SER A 45 -2.40 1.46 -6.98
C SER A 45 -2.19 0.88 -5.57
N ALA A 46 -1.34 -0.14 -5.43
CA ALA A 46 -1.06 -0.77 -4.14
C ALA A 46 -0.33 0.19 -3.17
N TYR A 47 0.66 0.94 -3.66
CA TYR A 47 1.26 1.99 -2.84
C TYR A 47 0.27 3.11 -2.48
N GLY A 48 -0.66 3.44 -3.37
CA GLY A 48 -1.74 4.39 -3.11
C GLY A 48 -2.57 3.99 -1.90
N GLU A 49 -2.94 2.71 -1.77
CA GLU A 49 -3.65 2.22 -0.58
C GLU A 49 -2.81 2.31 0.69
N ILE A 50 -1.51 1.96 0.63
CA ILE A 50 -0.62 2.08 1.79
C ILE A 50 -0.49 3.54 2.24
N ILE A 51 -0.32 4.45 1.28
CA ILE A 51 -0.23 5.88 1.54
C ILE A 51 -1.54 6.40 2.14
N ARG A 52 -2.70 6.06 1.57
CA ARG A 52 -4.03 6.43 2.10
C ARG A 52 -4.18 5.93 3.54
N PHE A 53 -3.87 4.66 3.78
CA PHE A 53 -3.96 4.03 5.09
C PHE A 53 -3.18 4.80 6.17
N TYR A 54 -1.96 5.22 5.84
CA TYR A 54 -1.13 6.01 6.75
C TYR A 54 -1.59 7.47 6.84
N MET A 55 -2.04 8.11 5.75
CA MET A 55 -2.57 9.48 5.79
C MET A 55 -3.79 9.59 6.72
N GLU A 56 -4.73 8.66 6.65
CA GLU A 56 -5.89 8.62 7.53
C GLU A 56 -5.49 8.58 9.02
N ARG A 57 -4.38 7.90 9.32
CA ARG A 57 -3.84 7.74 10.69
C ARG A 57 -2.78 8.78 11.06
N SER A 58 -2.25 9.54 10.10
CA SER A 58 -1.28 10.62 10.34
C SER A 58 -1.89 11.78 11.11
N SER A 59 -3.21 11.98 10.98
CA SER A 59 -3.96 12.90 11.83
C SER A 59 -3.87 12.56 13.33
N ILE A 60 -3.53 11.30 13.64
CA ILE A 60 -3.39 10.74 15.00
C ILE A 60 -1.90 10.62 15.39
N ASN A 61 -0.99 10.40 14.42
CA ASN A 61 0.44 10.25 14.67
C ASN A 61 1.31 10.97 13.62
N LYS A 62 1.94 12.08 14.03
CA LYS A 62 2.82 12.91 13.18
C LYS A 62 4.08 12.20 12.71
N ASP A 63 4.51 11.12 13.37
CA ASP A 63 5.68 10.34 12.96
C ASP A 63 5.46 9.60 11.63
N LEU A 64 4.22 9.54 11.14
CA LEU A 64 3.87 8.91 9.87
C LEU A 64 4.15 9.80 8.65
N GLU A 65 4.39 11.10 8.81
CA GLU A 65 4.68 12.02 7.70
C GLU A 65 5.92 11.57 6.92
N ASN A 66 7.01 11.23 7.63
CA ASN A 66 8.24 10.72 7.03
C ASN A 66 8.03 9.39 6.28
N VAL A 67 7.12 8.54 6.77
CA VAL A 67 6.78 7.27 6.12
C VAL A 67 6.04 7.52 4.80
N ILE A 68 5.07 8.44 4.82
CA ILE A 68 4.29 8.84 3.65
C ILE A 68 5.19 9.42 2.57
N ASP A 69 6.09 10.33 2.93
CA ASP A 69 7.03 10.95 1.98
C ASP A 69 7.96 9.92 1.33
N ASN A 70 8.43 8.94 2.11
CA ASN A 70 9.24 7.85 1.59
C ASN A 70 8.45 7.01 0.56
N LEU A 71 7.20 6.66 0.87
CA LEU A 71 6.33 5.90 -0.03
C LEU A 71 6.02 6.67 -1.32
N ILE A 72 5.73 7.97 -1.23
CA ILE A 72 5.54 8.85 -2.39
C ILE A 72 6.81 8.90 -3.27
N ASN A 73 7.99 8.94 -2.65
CA ASN A 73 9.24 8.92 -3.40
C ASN A 73 9.47 7.56 -4.09
N LYS A 74 9.05 6.45 -3.48
CA LYS A 74 9.08 5.13 -4.12
C LYS A 74 8.17 5.06 -5.34
N THR A 75 6.94 5.59 -5.28
CA THR A 75 6.02 5.58 -6.43
C THR A 75 6.55 6.43 -7.59
N LYS A 76 7.15 7.58 -7.31
CA LYS A 76 7.81 8.41 -8.34
C LYS A 76 8.90 7.63 -9.08
N ARG A 77 9.71 6.84 -8.37
CA ARG A 77 10.79 6.03 -8.97
C ARG A 77 10.30 4.83 -9.78
N ILE A 78 9.03 4.45 -9.66
CA ILE A 78 8.43 3.36 -10.43
C ILE A 78 7.96 3.85 -11.81
N ILE A 79 7.80 5.16 -11.98
CA ILE A 79 7.35 5.79 -13.24
C ILE A 79 8.53 6.08 -14.20
N PHE A 80 9.77 6.08 -13.72
CA PHE A 80 10.99 6.41 -14.48
C PHE A 80 11.99 5.25 -14.55
#